data_AF-A0A970M867-F1
#
_entry.id   AF-A0A970M867-F1
#
_cell.length_a   1.000
_cell.length_b   1.000
_cell.length_c   1.000
_cell.angle_alpha   90.00
_cell.angle_beta   90.00
_cell.angle_gamma   90.00
#
_symmetry.space_group_name_H-M   'P 1'
#
loop_
_entity.id
_entity.type
_entity.pdbx_description
1 polymer ?
#
loop_
_entity_poly.entity_id
_entity_poly.type
_entity_poly.pdbx_seq_one_letter_code
_entity_poly.pdbx_strand_id
1 'polypeptide(L)'
;MRDAASANTEKTTPGSRHTQRAAHDANTHEARAQLQEMVRVLALYQGPGVWVLGAVLAFFFPAWQWWLLLGVLGITELFYIWSWLDLRADNQGERPLRFAMLANFITCLSVIVFLDGMAIPAMLSIIMFNTQVAFFSSRIPLSWVALGILAAFADVFLRFYPVVERVSVTPVATIVAVTIGSLIMLTKFGWILRGHRKTTMSSFSATQKMLQERQQMLRQVAAAQSHIHAAVAELVQHASDVAAQAAGQAAAISQVSATMTEVAQTAQNTARSADESKDISQRTSALIEANHKRLQSAESTFGALSQQMEGSYEVFGELLERVEQAGAIISATQTIGEHIKVLSVNAAIEAAEAGEKGRGFSVVAQELRELIGDTEKNNRNSQSILSDVRSRSRQTMTAMNRSLDLLGRFSQELVSTSQTLEMSMASFSEASLRMHNIAAASAEQQIGLKEINSATWDIQSASSQLEAASLQLQKVIKVIQTSSADLSALLQVGSVSR
;
A
#
# COMPACT_ATOMS: atom_id res chain seq x y z
N MET A 1 50.47 38.01 -18.01
CA MET A 1 51.28 37.57 -16.85
C MET A 1 50.49 36.45 -16.20
N ARG A 2 50.85 35.18 -16.46
CA ARG A 2 51.82 34.41 -15.66
C ARG A 2 51.45 34.47 -14.18
N ASP A 3 50.84 33.41 -13.65
CA ASP A 3 51.55 32.51 -12.75
C ASP A 3 50.67 31.38 -12.19
N ALA A 4 51.30 30.20 -12.06
CA ALA A 4 50.96 29.06 -11.21
C ALA A 4 49.61 28.35 -11.47
N ALA A 5 49.51 27.15 -12.06
CA ALA A 5 50.35 25.97 -11.92
C ALA A 5 50.73 25.67 -10.46
N SER A 6 49.82 25.07 -9.70
CA SER A 6 50.16 23.97 -8.78
C SER A 6 48.92 23.38 -8.08
N ALA A 7 48.96 22.05 -7.95
CA ALA A 7 48.39 21.26 -6.87
C ALA A 7 46.86 21.02 -6.81
N ASN A 8 46.44 19.90 -7.42
CA ASN A 8 45.73 18.85 -6.66
C ASN A 8 45.85 17.51 -7.43
N THR A 9 46.98 16.83 -7.32
CA THR A 9 47.25 15.69 -6.41
C THR A 9 46.23 14.55 -6.47
N GLU A 10 46.53 13.68 -7.42
CA GLU A 10 46.28 12.25 -7.48
C GLU A 10 46.66 11.56 -6.15
N LYS A 11 45.68 11.04 -5.41
CA LYS A 11 45.92 10.11 -4.30
C LYS A 11 46.29 8.73 -4.85
N THR A 12 47.57 8.50 -5.11
CA THR A 12 48.12 7.15 -5.20
C THR A 12 48.70 6.75 -3.84
N THR A 13 48.25 5.61 -3.34
CA THR A 13 48.51 5.04 -2.02
C THR A 13 50.01 4.69 -1.81
N PRO A 14 50.56 4.79 -0.59
CA PRO A 14 52.01 4.65 -0.32
C PRO A 14 52.59 3.23 -0.46
N GLY A 15 51.79 2.22 -0.80
CA GLY A 15 52.17 0.81 -0.73
C GLY A 15 52.92 0.24 -1.94
N SER A 16 52.93 0.91 -3.10
CA SER A 16 53.44 0.33 -4.36
C SER A 16 54.91 0.62 -4.66
N ARG A 17 55.51 1.69 -4.10
CA ARG A 17 56.92 2.04 -4.35
C ARG A 17 57.91 1.26 -3.48
N HIS A 18 57.52 0.83 -2.29
CA HIS A 18 58.38 0.03 -1.41
C HIS A 18 58.53 -1.42 -1.86
N THR A 19 57.48 -1.99 -2.47
CA THR A 19 57.49 -3.35 -3.03
C THR A 19 58.30 -3.44 -4.32
N GLN A 20 58.29 -2.40 -5.17
CA GLN A 20 59.08 -2.36 -6.40
C GLN A 20 60.59 -2.19 -6.15
N ARG A 21 61.01 -1.38 -5.17
CA ARG A 21 62.43 -1.26 -4.78
C ARG A 21 62.94 -2.53 -4.10
N ALA A 22 62.14 -3.14 -3.21
CA ALA A 22 62.50 -4.41 -2.59
C ALA A 22 62.67 -5.55 -3.60
N ALA A 23 61.85 -5.59 -4.67
CA ALA A 23 61.98 -6.58 -5.74
C ALA A 23 63.24 -6.37 -6.61
N HIS A 24 63.65 -5.11 -6.84
CA HIS A 24 64.86 -4.81 -7.61
C HIS A 24 66.14 -5.09 -6.83
N ASP A 25 66.15 -4.78 -5.52
CA ASP A 25 67.28 -5.08 -4.63
C ASP A 25 67.42 -6.60 -4.37
N ALA A 26 66.31 -7.34 -4.31
CA ALA A 26 66.34 -8.81 -4.22
C ALA A 26 66.99 -9.45 -5.47
N ASN A 27 66.64 -8.98 -6.67
CA ASN A 27 67.19 -9.49 -7.93
C ASN A 27 68.70 -9.21 -8.08
N THR A 28 69.18 -8.07 -7.57
CA THR A 28 70.61 -7.71 -7.62
C THR A 28 71.44 -8.44 -6.57
N HIS A 29 70.85 -8.78 -5.41
CA HIS A 29 71.46 -9.66 -4.42
C HIS A 29 71.57 -11.11 -4.92
N GLU A 30 70.55 -11.61 -5.62
CA GLU A 30 70.57 -12.94 -6.22
C GLU A 30 71.61 -13.06 -7.34
N ALA A 31 71.72 -12.05 -8.21
CA ALA A 31 72.76 -11.99 -9.25
C ALA A 31 74.20 -11.95 -8.69
N ARG A 32 74.42 -11.27 -7.55
CA ARG A 32 75.73 -11.23 -6.89
C ARG A 32 76.08 -12.55 -6.19
N ALA A 33 75.10 -13.23 -5.59
CA ALA A 33 75.29 -14.56 -5.02
C ALA A 33 75.65 -15.59 -6.12
N GLN A 34 74.97 -15.51 -7.27
CA GLN A 34 75.27 -16.35 -8.44
C GLN A 34 76.71 -16.16 -8.94
N LEU A 35 77.22 -14.92 -8.98
CA LEU A 35 78.57 -14.64 -9.44
C LEU A 35 79.66 -15.13 -8.45
N GLN A 36 79.40 -15.02 -7.14
CA GLN A 36 80.31 -15.56 -6.11
C GLN A 36 80.37 -17.09 -6.09
N GLU A 37 79.25 -17.75 -6.39
CA GLU A 37 79.19 -19.20 -6.48
C GLU A 37 79.87 -19.72 -7.75
N MET A 38 79.75 -18.99 -8.87
CA MET A 38 80.48 -19.25 -10.12
C MET A 38 82.01 -19.19 -9.91
N VAL A 39 82.50 -18.21 -9.15
CA VAL A 39 83.92 -18.08 -8.82
C VAL A 39 84.40 -19.20 -7.86
N ARG A 40 83.56 -19.63 -6.91
CA ARG A 40 83.88 -20.77 -6.03
C ARG A 40 83.97 -22.10 -6.78
N VAL A 41 83.07 -22.33 -7.74
CA VAL A 41 83.06 -23.56 -8.55
C VAL A 41 84.27 -23.59 -9.51
N LEU A 42 84.62 -22.46 -10.13
CA LEU A 42 85.86 -22.37 -10.93
C LEU A 42 87.14 -22.58 -10.10
N ALA A 43 87.16 -22.12 -8.85
CA ALA A 43 88.30 -22.31 -7.95
C ALA A 43 88.50 -23.78 -7.52
N LEU A 44 87.42 -24.57 -7.43
CA LEU A 44 87.52 -26.02 -7.16
C LEU A 44 88.13 -26.81 -8.32
N TYR A 45 88.04 -26.31 -9.55
CA TYR A 45 88.59 -26.96 -10.76
C TYR A 45 90.09 -26.69 -10.98
N GLN A 46 90.68 -25.72 -10.27
CA GLN A 46 92.11 -25.36 -10.37
C GLN A 46 93.00 -26.05 -9.32
N GLY A 47 92.49 -27.08 -8.63
CA GLY A 47 93.28 -27.85 -7.68
C GLY A 47 94.49 -28.54 -8.34
N PRO A 48 95.67 -28.60 -7.68
CA PRO A 48 96.89 -29.18 -8.25
C PRO A 48 96.73 -30.65 -8.69
N GLY A 49 95.70 -31.35 -8.22
CA GLY A 49 95.38 -32.73 -8.61
C GLY A 49 95.02 -32.93 -10.09
N VAL A 50 94.40 -31.95 -10.76
CA VAL A 50 94.01 -32.07 -12.19
C VAL A 50 95.25 -31.98 -13.10
N TRP A 51 96.18 -31.10 -12.74
CA TRP A 51 97.45 -30.93 -13.45
C TRP A 51 98.42 -32.08 -13.19
N VAL A 52 98.43 -32.65 -11.97
CA VAL A 52 99.27 -33.81 -11.63
C VAL A 52 98.77 -35.08 -12.33
N LEU A 53 97.45 -35.28 -12.48
CA LEU A 53 96.91 -36.43 -13.22
C LEU A 53 97.23 -36.35 -14.72
N GLY A 54 97.16 -35.15 -15.31
CA GLY A 54 97.56 -34.91 -16.69
C GLY A 54 99.06 -35.10 -16.93
N ALA A 55 99.90 -34.70 -15.98
CA ALA A 55 101.36 -34.83 -16.08
C ALA A 55 101.86 -36.29 -15.91
N VAL A 56 101.23 -37.10 -15.05
CA VAL A 56 101.60 -38.51 -14.86
C VAL A 56 101.17 -39.37 -16.06
N LEU A 57 100.08 -39.01 -16.73
CA LEU A 57 99.61 -39.73 -17.93
C LEU A 57 100.38 -39.36 -19.20
N ALA A 58 101.06 -38.20 -19.24
CA ALA A 58 101.86 -37.74 -20.38
C ALA A 58 103.16 -38.53 -20.58
N PHE A 59 103.61 -39.32 -19.61
CA PHE A 59 104.90 -40.03 -19.66
C PHE A 59 104.88 -41.30 -20.53
N PHE A 60 103.71 -41.84 -20.88
CA PHE A 60 103.58 -43.16 -21.49
C PHE A 60 103.16 -43.19 -22.98
N PHE A 61 102.86 -42.06 -23.63
CA PHE A 61 102.27 -42.06 -25.00
C PHE A 61 102.68 -40.86 -25.90
N PRO A 62 102.58 -40.96 -27.26
CA PRO A 62 103.00 -39.91 -28.20
C PRO A 62 102.17 -38.61 -28.13
N ALA A 63 102.83 -37.46 -28.32
CA ALA A 63 102.35 -36.12 -27.95
C ALA A 63 101.11 -35.56 -28.71
N TRP A 64 100.80 -36.02 -29.93
CA TRP A 64 99.75 -35.36 -30.75
C TRP A 64 98.31 -35.85 -30.48
N GLN A 65 98.14 -37.10 -30.00
CA GLN A 65 96.82 -37.68 -29.70
C GLN A 65 96.18 -37.04 -28.46
N TRP A 66 96.98 -36.56 -27.50
CA TRP A 66 96.50 -35.86 -26.30
C TRP A 66 95.84 -34.52 -26.61
N TRP A 67 96.38 -33.75 -27.56
CA TRP A 67 95.81 -32.46 -27.94
C TRP A 67 94.44 -32.60 -28.61
N LEU A 68 94.23 -33.69 -29.35
CA LEU A 68 92.95 -34.02 -29.97
C LEU A 68 91.90 -34.43 -28.91
N LEU A 69 92.29 -35.24 -27.93
CA LEU A 69 91.42 -35.69 -26.84
C LEU A 69 91.07 -34.54 -25.88
N LEU A 70 92.03 -33.67 -25.54
CA LEU A 70 91.79 -32.44 -24.79
C LEU A 70 90.89 -31.46 -25.55
N GLY A 71 91.06 -31.34 -26.88
CA GLY A 71 90.20 -30.52 -27.72
C GLY A 71 88.75 -31.00 -27.73
N VAL A 72 88.54 -32.32 -27.89
CA VAL A 72 87.21 -32.93 -27.85
C VAL A 72 86.56 -32.78 -26.47
N LEU A 73 87.30 -33.05 -25.38
CA LEU A 73 86.80 -32.87 -24.01
C LEU A 73 86.45 -31.40 -23.72
N GLY A 74 87.29 -30.45 -24.15
CA GLY A 74 87.05 -29.02 -23.98
C GLY A 74 85.82 -28.51 -24.72
N ILE A 75 85.58 -28.99 -25.95
CA ILE A 75 84.36 -28.65 -26.71
C ILE A 75 83.12 -29.22 -26.02
N THR A 76 83.22 -30.43 -25.43
CA THR A 76 82.10 -31.06 -24.74
C THR A 76 81.71 -30.27 -23.48
N GLU A 77 82.69 -29.83 -22.69
CA GLU A 77 82.47 -29.00 -21.48
C GLU A 77 81.84 -27.64 -21.80
N LEU A 78 82.21 -27.01 -22.93
CA LEU A 78 81.59 -25.76 -23.37
C LEU A 78 80.10 -25.93 -23.71
N PHE A 79 79.73 -27.04 -24.36
CA PHE A 79 78.32 -27.37 -24.62
C PHE A 79 77.54 -27.64 -23.33
N TYR A 80 78.17 -28.22 -22.31
CA TYR A 80 77.55 -28.44 -21.00
C TYR A 80 77.29 -27.13 -20.24
N ILE A 81 78.25 -26.21 -20.23
CA ILE A 81 78.09 -24.90 -19.60
C ILE A 81 76.94 -24.13 -20.28
N TRP A 82 76.86 -24.21 -21.61
CA TRP A 82 75.79 -23.57 -22.37
C TRP A 82 74.41 -24.19 -22.08
N SER A 83 74.30 -25.53 -22.03
CA SER A 83 73.07 -26.25 -21.69
C SER A 83 72.61 -25.98 -20.24
N TRP A 84 73.55 -25.84 -19.30
CA TRP A 84 73.25 -25.51 -17.90
C TRP A 84 72.74 -24.07 -17.73
N LEU A 85 73.33 -23.11 -18.46
CA LEU A 85 72.85 -21.73 -18.51
C LEU A 85 71.43 -21.65 -19.09
N ASP A 86 71.14 -22.43 -20.13
CA ASP A 86 69.82 -22.49 -20.77
C ASP A 86 68.75 -23.13 -19.86
N LEU A 87 69.11 -24.17 -19.10
CA LEU A 87 68.26 -24.81 -18.09
C LEU A 87 67.83 -23.88 -16.95
N ARG A 88 68.66 -22.90 -16.60
CA ARG A 88 68.34 -21.88 -15.59
C ARG A 88 67.58 -20.68 -16.16
N ALA A 89 67.62 -20.47 -17.48
CA ALA A 89 66.99 -19.34 -18.15
C ALA A 89 65.53 -19.63 -18.57
N ASP A 90 65.17 -20.89 -18.85
CA ASP A 90 63.83 -21.21 -19.38
C ASP A 90 63.11 -22.31 -18.59
N ASN A 91 61.84 -22.07 -18.25
CA ASN A 91 61.01 -22.92 -17.39
C ASN A 91 60.31 -24.05 -18.17
N GLN A 92 60.87 -24.46 -19.33
CA GLN A 92 60.33 -25.51 -20.21
C GLN A 92 61.31 -26.67 -20.45
N GLY A 93 61.56 -27.44 -19.39
CA GLY A 93 61.23 -28.87 -19.33
C GLY A 93 62.08 -29.91 -20.08
N GLU A 94 62.48 -29.75 -21.34
CA GLU A 94 63.08 -30.89 -22.08
C GLU A 94 64.11 -30.56 -23.17
N ARG A 95 64.17 -29.33 -23.68
CA ARG A 95 65.06 -28.96 -24.80
C ARG A 95 66.56 -29.03 -24.47
N PRO A 96 67.06 -28.45 -23.36
CA PRO A 96 68.48 -28.47 -23.03
C PRO A 96 69.03 -29.89 -22.80
N LEU A 97 68.20 -30.81 -22.30
CA LEU A 97 68.57 -32.22 -22.08
C LEU A 97 68.87 -32.96 -23.40
N ARG A 98 68.13 -32.66 -24.47
CA ARG A 98 68.31 -33.29 -25.79
C ARG A 98 69.61 -32.85 -26.46
N PHE A 99 70.02 -31.60 -26.29
CA PHE A 99 71.29 -31.08 -26.81
C PHE A 99 72.50 -31.64 -26.05
N ALA A 100 72.41 -31.75 -24.71
CA ALA A 100 73.46 -32.36 -23.91
C ALA A 100 73.67 -33.85 -24.25
N MET A 101 72.57 -34.60 -24.47
CA MET A 101 72.65 -36.00 -24.90
C MET A 101 73.26 -36.16 -26.30
N LEU A 102 72.93 -35.27 -27.24
CA LEU A 102 73.46 -35.31 -28.60
C LEU A 102 74.96 -34.99 -28.63
N ALA A 103 75.40 -33.96 -27.89
CA ALA A 103 76.81 -33.60 -27.78
C ALA A 103 77.63 -34.76 -27.18
N ASN A 104 77.11 -35.40 -26.13
CA ASN A 104 77.79 -36.51 -25.47
C ASN A 104 77.82 -37.79 -26.34
N PHE A 105 76.79 -38.03 -27.15
CA PHE A 105 76.79 -39.12 -28.13
C PHE A 105 77.89 -38.92 -29.19
N ILE A 106 78.09 -37.69 -29.65
CA ILE A 106 79.15 -37.33 -30.61
C ILE A 106 80.54 -37.48 -29.96
N THR A 107 80.69 -37.15 -28.68
CA THR A 107 81.94 -37.34 -27.93
C THR A 107 82.28 -38.82 -27.74
N CYS A 108 81.31 -39.66 -27.34
CA CYS A 108 81.49 -41.11 -27.27
C CYS A 108 81.83 -41.71 -28.64
N LEU A 109 81.13 -41.30 -29.70
CA LEU A 109 81.36 -41.79 -31.05
C LEU A 109 82.75 -41.39 -31.57
N SER A 110 83.20 -40.17 -31.30
CA SER A 110 84.52 -39.70 -31.73
C SER A 110 85.66 -40.41 -31.00
N VAL A 111 85.52 -40.71 -29.71
CA VAL A 111 86.50 -41.51 -28.95
C VAL A 111 86.56 -42.97 -29.43
N ILE A 112 85.42 -43.56 -29.83
CA ILE A 112 85.37 -44.92 -30.36
C ILE A 112 85.99 -45.02 -31.76
N VAL A 113 85.77 -44.01 -32.62
CA VAL A 113 86.22 -44.04 -34.03
C VAL A 113 87.70 -43.68 -34.19
N PHE A 114 88.29 -42.86 -33.31
CA PHE A 114 89.67 -42.37 -33.48
C PHE A 114 90.76 -43.12 -32.70
N LEU A 115 90.41 -43.99 -31.75
CA LEU A 115 91.38 -44.69 -30.89
C LEU A 115 91.32 -46.20 -31.13
N ASP A 116 91.85 -46.61 -32.28
CA ASP A 116 92.00 -48.03 -32.62
C ASP A 116 92.92 -48.72 -31.60
N GLY A 117 92.36 -49.66 -30.84
CA GLY A 117 93.13 -50.61 -30.01
C GLY A 117 93.44 -50.23 -28.56
N MET A 118 92.91 -49.14 -27.99
CA MET A 118 93.16 -48.79 -26.58
C MET A 118 91.90 -48.92 -25.69
N ALA A 119 91.96 -49.78 -24.67
CA ALA A 119 90.84 -50.03 -23.74
C ALA A 119 90.60 -48.90 -22.70
N ILE A 120 91.63 -48.09 -22.40
CA ILE A 120 91.59 -47.08 -21.32
C ILE A 120 90.70 -45.87 -21.69
N PRO A 121 90.76 -45.30 -22.91
CA PRO A 121 89.89 -44.18 -23.30
C PRO A 121 88.40 -44.55 -23.37
N ALA A 122 88.07 -45.76 -23.85
CA ALA A 122 86.69 -46.26 -23.85
C ALA A 122 86.13 -46.41 -22.43
N MET A 123 86.96 -46.87 -21.50
CA MET A 123 86.59 -46.99 -20.08
C MET A 123 86.36 -45.61 -19.44
N LEU A 124 87.22 -44.63 -19.72
CA LEU A 124 87.05 -43.24 -19.27
C LEU A 124 85.76 -42.61 -19.84
N SER A 125 85.45 -42.86 -21.11
CA SER A 125 84.21 -42.37 -21.74
C SER A 125 82.96 -42.97 -21.10
N ILE A 126 82.98 -44.27 -20.76
CA ILE A 126 81.88 -44.95 -20.05
C ILE A 126 81.76 -44.47 -18.60
N ILE A 127 82.87 -44.20 -17.92
CA ILE A 127 82.87 -43.63 -16.56
C ILE A 127 82.31 -42.21 -16.58
N MET A 128 82.71 -41.37 -17.54
CA MET A 128 82.14 -40.02 -17.71
C MET A 128 80.64 -40.09 -18.03
N PHE A 129 80.22 -41.00 -18.92
CA PHE A 129 78.81 -41.22 -19.24
C PHE A 129 77.99 -41.61 -18.00
N ASN A 130 78.48 -42.55 -17.19
CA ASN A 130 77.80 -42.97 -15.95
C ASN A 130 77.77 -41.86 -14.88
N THR A 131 78.85 -41.08 -14.76
CA THR A 131 78.93 -39.96 -13.80
C THR A 131 77.97 -38.83 -14.21
N GLN A 132 77.80 -38.59 -15.50
CA GLN A 132 76.87 -37.58 -16.04
C GLN A 132 75.40 -38.00 -15.89
N VAL A 133 75.08 -39.29 -16.06
CA VAL A 133 73.74 -39.82 -15.76
C VAL A 133 73.43 -39.70 -14.26
N ALA A 134 74.42 -39.87 -13.39
CA ALA A 134 74.26 -39.68 -11.94
C ALA A 134 73.99 -38.22 -11.54
N PHE A 135 74.51 -37.24 -12.28
CA PHE A 135 74.28 -35.81 -11.99
C PHE A 135 72.85 -35.36 -12.31
N PHE A 136 72.20 -35.96 -13.32
CA PHE A 136 70.82 -35.61 -13.72
C PHE A 136 69.75 -36.50 -13.08
N SER A 137 70.09 -37.70 -12.59
CA SER A 137 69.17 -38.58 -11.87
C SER A 137 69.32 -38.36 -10.36
N SER A 138 68.43 -37.58 -9.77
CA SER A 138 68.49 -37.08 -8.39
C SER A 138 68.62 -38.11 -7.24
N ARG A 139 68.59 -39.42 -7.50
CA ARG A 139 69.05 -40.47 -6.57
C ARG A 139 69.49 -41.72 -7.33
N ILE A 140 70.80 -41.98 -7.37
CA ILE A 140 71.34 -43.31 -7.66
C ILE A 140 72.17 -43.75 -6.43
N PRO A 141 71.94 -44.95 -5.87
CA PRO A 141 72.64 -45.38 -4.66
C PRO A 141 74.14 -45.58 -4.93
N LEU A 142 74.97 -45.15 -3.98
CA LEU A 142 76.45 -45.24 -3.96
C LEU A 142 77.00 -46.62 -4.37
N SER A 143 76.17 -47.67 -4.25
CA SER A 143 76.46 -49.04 -4.67
C SER A 143 76.82 -49.20 -6.16
N TRP A 144 76.31 -48.33 -7.05
CA TRP A 144 76.60 -48.40 -8.49
C TRP A 144 78.00 -47.88 -8.84
N VAL A 145 78.47 -46.85 -8.12
CA VAL A 145 79.85 -46.36 -8.24
C VAL A 145 80.82 -47.42 -7.71
N ALA A 146 80.47 -48.08 -6.60
CA ALA A 146 81.26 -49.18 -6.05
C ALA A 146 81.35 -50.39 -7.00
N LEU A 147 80.26 -50.75 -7.69
CA LEU A 147 80.23 -51.86 -8.65
C LEU A 147 81.09 -51.57 -9.90
N GLY A 148 81.06 -50.33 -10.39
CA GLY A 148 81.92 -49.88 -11.50
C GLY A 148 83.41 -49.89 -11.13
N ILE A 149 83.75 -49.48 -9.91
CA ILE A 149 85.14 -49.53 -9.40
C ILE A 149 85.61 -50.97 -9.19
N LEU A 150 84.75 -51.86 -8.68
CA LEU A 150 85.05 -53.30 -8.51
C LEU A 150 85.28 -54.00 -9.85
N ALA A 151 84.48 -53.69 -10.88
CA ALA A 151 84.67 -54.22 -12.22
C ALA A 151 85.98 -53.75 -12.86
N ALA A 152 86.35 -52.47 -12.66
CA ALA A 152 87.64 -51.94 -13.11
C ALA A 152 88.83 -52.58 -12.37
N PHE A 153 88.70 -52.83 -11.07
CA PHE A 153 89.73 -53.53 -10.29
C PHE A 153 89.89 -54.99 -10.72
N ALA A 154 88.79 -55.69 -11.00
CA ALA A 154 88.82 -57.07 -11.48
C ALA A 154 89.52 -57.19 -12.84
N ASP A 155 89.32 -56.22 -13.75
CA ASP A 155 89.98 -56.19 -15.06
C ASP A 155 91.50 -55.96 -14.95
N VAL A 156 91.93 -55.04 -14.09
CA VAL A 156 93.37 -54.81 -13.82
C VAL A 156 94.02 -56.02 -13.14
N PHE A 157 93.30 -56.68 -12.22
CA PHE A 157 93.80 -57.85 -11.50
C PHE A 157 93.94 -59.07 -12.42
N LEU A 158 92.99 -59.28 -13.34
CA LEU A 158 93.03 -60.37 -14.32
C LEU A 158 94.13 -60.18 -15.39
N ARG A 159 94.64 -58.96 -15.60
CA ARG A 159 95.73 -58.67 -16.54
C ARG A 159 97.12 -59.12 -16.09
N PHE A 160 97.33 -59.40 -14.80
CA PHE A 160 98.64 -59.76 -14.24
C PHE A 160 98.94 -61.27 -14.22
N TYR A 161 97.98 -62.13 -14.58
CA TYR A 161 98.17 -63.59 -14.63
C TYR A 161 98.22 -64.11 -16.08
N PRO A 162 99.36 -64.66 -16.55
CA PRO A 162 99.51 -65.03 -17.96
C PRO A 162 99.26 -66.53 -18.19
N VAL A 163 98.01 -67.00 -18.13
CA VAL A 163 97.64 -68.31 -18.70
C VAL A 163 96.16 -68.31 -19.14
N VAL A 164 95.92 -68.68 -20.41
CA VAL A 164 94.64 -68.95 -21.11
C VAL A 164 94.04 -67.82 -21.96
N GLU A 165 93.75 -68.20 -23.21
CA GLU A 165 93.47 -67.42 -24.41
C GLU A 165 92.10 -66.70 -24.46
N ARG A 166 92.14 -65.59 -25.22
CA ARG A 166 91.12 -64.61 -25.59
C ARG A 166 89.70 -65.14 -25.85
N VAL A 167 88.78 -64.86 -24.91
CA VAL A 167 87.44 -64.31 -25.21
C VAL A 167 87.21 -63.13 -24.27
N SER A 168 87.08 -61.92 -24.82
CA SER A 168 86.82 -60.71 -24.05
C SER A 168 85.42 -60.78 -23.43
N VAL A 169 85.32 -60.88 -22.10
CA VAL A 169 84.04 -60.92 -21.35
C VAL A 169 83.44 -59.50 -21.20
N THR A 170 84.18 -58.46 -21.57
CA THR A 170 83.80 -57.04 -21.41
C THR A 170 82.70 -56.52 -22.36
N PRO A 171 82.57 -56.91 -23.65
CA PRO A 171 81.48 -56.45 -24.51
C PRO A 171 80.12 -57.04 -24.12
N VAL A 172 80.07 -58.27 -23.60
CA VAL A 172 78.79 -58.91 -23.24
C VAL A 172 78.19 -58.26 -21.97
N ALA A 173 79.03 -58.00 -20.96
CA ALA A 173 78.57 -57.36 -19.72
C ALA A 173 78.08 -55.91 -19.95
N THR A 174 78.71 -55.15 -20.85
CA THR A 174 78.31 -53.78 -21.17
C THR A 174 77.00 -53.73 -21.96
N ILE A 175 76.78 -54.65 -22.92
CA ILE A 175 75.52 -54.74 -23.66
C ILE A 175 74.35 -55.10 -22.72
N VAL A 176 74.55 -56.01 -21.76
CA VAL A 176 73.51 -56.36 -20.78
C VAL A 176 73.17 -55.18 -19.86
N ALA A 177 74.17 -54.41 -19.40
CA ALA A 177 73.91 -53.23 -18.57
C ALA A 177 73.15 -52.12 -19.34
N VAL A 178 73.50 -51.90 -20.62
CA VAL A 178 72.84 -50.89 -21.47
C VAL A 178 71.41 -51.30 -21.83
N THR A 179 71.16 -52.58 -22.10
CA THR A 179 69.80 -53.09 -22.41
C THR A 179 68.87 -53.07 -21.20
N ILE A 180 69.36 -53.42 -20.01
CA ILE A 180 68.57 -53.30 -18.77
C ILE A 180 68.32 -51.83 -18.42
N GLY A 181 69.32 -50.96 -18.56
CA GLY A 181 69.19 -49.52 -18.33
C GLY A 181 68.16 -48.86 -19.25
N SER A 182 68.16 -49.22 -20.54
CA SER A 182 67.19 -48.71 -21.53
C SER A 182 65.77 -49.21 -21.30
N LEU A 183 65.59 -50.47 -20.87
CA LEU A 183 64.27 -51.03 -20.53
C LEU A 183 63.65 -50.34 -19.30
N ILE A 184 64.46 -49.97 -18.31
CA ILE A 184 64.02 -49.24 -17.11
C ILE A 184 63.73 -47.76 -17.44
N MET A 185 64.47 -47.17 -18.38
CA MET A 185 64.21 -45.82 -18.90
C MET A 185 62.85 -45.74 -19.62
N LEU A 186 62.52 -46.73 -20.47
CA LEU A 186 61.23 -46.81 -21.16
C LEU A 186 60.05 -46.93 -20.19
N THR A 187 60.19 -47.72 -19.13
CA THR A 187 59.13 -47.87 -18.12
C THR A 187 58.94 -46.59 -17.29
N LYS A 188 60.01 -45.88 -16.92
CA LYS A 188 59.91 -44.57 -16.25
C LYS A 188 59.37 -43.47 -17.16
N PHE A 189 59.79 -43.42 -18.43
CA PHE A 189 59.28 -42.46 -19.42
C PHE A 189 57.77 -42.66 -19.63
N GLY A 190 57.31 -43.91 -19.69
CA GLY A 190 55.89 -44.24 -19.73
C GLY A 190 55.11 -43.87 -18.45
N TRP A 191 55.76 -43.77 -17.28
CA TRP A 191 55.13 -43.29 -16.04
C TRP A 191 55.02 -41.76 -16.02
N ILE A 192 56.05 -41.05 -16.46
CA ILE A 192 56.08 -39.57 -16.57
C ILE A 192 55.02 -39.07 -17.57
N LEU A 193 54.92 -39.69 -18.75
CA LEU A 193 53.88 -39.37 -19.75
C LEU A 193 52.46 -39.58 -19.20
N ARG A 194 52.24 -40.65 -18.42
CA ARG A 194 50.95 -40.92 -17.77
C ARG A 194 50.63 -39.89 -16.68
N GLY A 195 51.63 -39.41 -15.95
CA GLY A 195 51.52 -38.32 -14.98
C GLY A 195 51.09 -37.01 -15.63
N HIS A 196 51.79 -36.58 -16.68
CA HIS A 196 51.45 -35.36 -17.42
C HIS A 196 50.07 -35.41 -18.08
N ARG A 197 49.68 -36.56 -18.65
CA ARG A 197 48.34 -36.73 -19.24
C ARG A 197 47.22 -36.62 -18.19
N LYS A 198 47.44 -37.09 -16.96
CA LYS A 198 46.46 -36.92 -15.87
C LYS A 198 46.35 -35.45 -15.46
N THR A 199 47.47 -34.74 -15.31
CA THR A 199 47.46 -33.33 -14.90
C THR A 199 46.81 -32.42 -15.95
N THR A 200 47.13 -32.58 -17.23
CA THR A 200 46.52 -31.78 -18.32
C THR A 200 45.04 -32.07 -18.53
N MET A 201 44.61 -33.33 -18.40
CA MET A 201 43.19 -33.69 -18.50
C MET A 201 42.39 -33.16 -17.31
N SER A 202 42.98 -33.17 -16.10
CA SER A 202 42.34 -32.60 -14.91
C SER A 202 42.17 -31.08 -15.02
N SER A 203 43.18 -30.35 -15.51
CA SER A 203 43.07 -28.90 -15.73
C SER A 203 42.08 -28.54 -16.84
N PHE A 204 42.00 -29.33 -17.91
CA PHE A 204 41.01 -29.12 -18.97
C PHE A 204 39.57 -29.40 -18.49
N SER A 205 39.36 -30.46 -17.72
CA SER A 205 38.05 -30.73 -17.12
C SER A 205 37.62 -29.66 -16.11
N ALA A 206 38.57 -29.09 -15.37
CA ALA A 206 38.32 -27.99 -14.44
C ALA A 206 37.95 -26.70 -15.17
N THR A 207 38.66 -26.32 -16.24
CA THR A 207 38.30 -25.15 -17.05
C THR A 207 36.97 -25.33 -17.78
N GLN A 208 36.67 -26.55 -18.26
CA GLN A 208 35.37 -26.87 -18.86
C GLN A 208 34.23 -26.74 -17.84
N LYS A 209 34.43 -27.23 -16.61
CA LYS A 209 33.46 -27.08 -15.51
C LYS A 209 33.24 -25.61 -15.15
N MET A 210 34.30 -24.81 -15.03
CA MET A 210 34.19 -23.36 -14.80
C MET A 210 33.44 -22.64 -15.93
N LEU A 211 33.65 -23.04 -17.20
CA LEU A 211 32.89 -22.49 -18.32
C LEU A 211 31.40 -22.84 -18.24
N GLN A 212 31.07 -24.07 -17.87
CA GLN A 212 29.69 -24.51 -17.69
C GLN A 212 29.00 -23.77 -16.55
N GLU A 213 29.67 -23.63 -15.40
CA GLU A 213 29.17 -22.85 -14.24
C GLU A 213 28.96 -21.38 -14.62
N ARG A 214 29.91 -20.76 -15.35
CA ARG A 214 29.76 -19.39 -15.86
C ARG A 214 28.58 -19.26 -16.84
N GLN A 215 28.39 -20.22 -17.74
CA GLN A 215 27.25 -20.23 -18.66
C GLN A 215 25.92 -20.38 -17.92
N GLN A 216 25.87 -21.23 -16.90
CA GLN A 216 24.68 -21.39 -16.07
C GLN A 216 24.36 -20.11 -15.30
N MET A 217 25.38 -19.44 -14.74
CA MET A 217 25.23 -18.15 -14.08
C MET A 217 24.72 -17.08 -15.05
N LEU A 218 25.27 -16.99 -16.27
CA LEU A 218 24.78 -16.05 -17.28
C LEU A 218 23.32 -16.32 -17.69
N ARG A 219 22.91 -17.58 -17.82
CA ARG A 219 21.51 -17.96 -18.07
C ARG A 219 20.60 -17.55 -16.91
N GLN A 220 21.04 -17.74 -15.67
CA GLN A 220 20.28 -17.31 -14.48
C GLN A 220 20.15 -15.79 -14.42
N VAL A 221 21.21 -15.04 -14.73
CA VAL A 221 21.17 -13.56 -14.80
C VAL A 221 20.23 -13.10 -15.92
N ALA A 222 20.28 -13.70 -17.10
CA ALA A 222 19.36 -13.37 -18.21
C ALA A 222 17.89 -13.69 -17.86
N ALA A 223 17.63 -14.81 -17.18
CA ALA A 223 16.29 -15.15 -16.70
C ALA A 223 15.80 -14.14 -15.64
N ALA A 224 16.64 -13.81 -14.65
CA ALA A 224 16.34 -12.81 -13.64
C ALA A 224 16.04 -11.44 -14.27
N GLN A 225 16.80 -11.05 -15.31
CA GLN A 225 16.58 -9.82 -16.04
C GLN A 225 15.23 -9.81 -16.78
N SER A 226 14.83 -10.93 -17.41
CA SER A 226 13.51 -11.05 -18.03
C SER A 226 12.38 -10.91 -17.00
N HIS A 227 12.53 -11.49 -15.81
CA HIS A 227 11.58 -11.32 -14.72
C HIS A 227 11.51 -9.87 -14.22
N ILE A 228 12.66 -9.19 -14.11
CA ILE A 228 12.71 -7.76 -13.75
C ILE A 228 11.97 -6.92 -14.79
N HIS A 229 12.19 -7.16 -16.09
CA HIS A 229 11.49 -6.43 -17.15
C HIS A 229 9.97 -6.61 -17.08
N ALA A 230 9.49 -7.84 -16.85
CA ALA A 230 8.07 -8.11 -16.70
C ALA A 230 7.48 -7.40 -15.46
N ALA A 231 8.14 -7.51 -14.30
CA ALA A 231 7.71 -6.87 -13.07
C ALA A 231 7.69 -5.34 -13.17
N VAL A 232 8.67 -4.76 -13.87
CA VAL A 232 8.75 -3.32 -14.13
C VAL A 232 7.62 -2.84 -15.04
N ALA A 233 7.28 -3.59 -16.09
CA ALA A 233 6.14 -3.27 -16.96
C ALA A 233 4.82 -3.29 -16.18
N GLU A 234 4.64 -4.28 -15.30
CA GLU A 234 3.48 -4.37 -14.40
C GLU A 234 3.43 -3.19 -13.42
N LEU A 235 4.57 -2.82 -12.82
CA LEU A 235 4.68 -1.66 -11.95
C LEU A 235 4.33 -0.34 -12.65
N VAL A 236 4.68 -0.16 -13.94
CA VAL A 236 4.28 1.03 -14.72
C VAL A 236 2.77 1.11 -14.83
N GLN A 237 2.13 -0.01 -15.16
CA GLN A 237 0.68 -0.07 -15.29
C GLN A 237 0.00 0.24 -13.95
N HIS A 238 0.41 -0.43 -12.87
CA HIS A 238 -0.11 -0.17 -11.53
C HIS A 238 0.08 1.29 -11.10
N ALA A 239 1.23 1.91 -11.39
CA ALA A 239 1.46 3.33 -11.10
C ALA A 239 0.47 4.25 -11.83
N SER A 240 0.24 3.97 -13.11
CA SER A 240 -0.71 4.71 -13.94
C SER A 240 -2.14 4.55 -13.43
N ASP A 241 -2.54 3.34 -13.06
CA ASP A 241 -3.87 3.04 -12.53
C ASP A 241 -4.10 3.75 -11.19
N VAL A 242 -3.11 3.71 -10.29
CA VAL A 242 -3.14 4.43 -9.01
C VAL A 242 -3.25 5.95 -9.21
N ALA A 243 -2.52 6.51 -10.17
CA ALA A 243 -2.61 7.95 -10.47
C ALA A 243 -3.99 8.34 -11.02
N ALA A 244 -4.54 7.53 -11.95
CA ALA A 244 -5.87 7.75 -12.49
C ALA A 244 -6.96 7.63 -11.41
N GLN A 245 -6.83 6.65 -10.51
CA GLN A 245 -7.74 6.46 -9.39
C GLN A 245 -7.67 7.62 -8.39
N ALA A 246 -6.47 8.12 -8.05
CA ALA A 246 -6.31 9.29 -7.20
C ALA A 246 -6.98 10.54 -7.80
N ALA A 247 -6.79 10.78 -9.11
CA ALA A 247 -7.45 11.88 -9.82
C ALA A 247 -8.98 11.74 -9.83
N GLY A 248 -9.50 10.54 -10.08
CA GLY A 248 -10.94 10.25 -9.99
C GLY A 248 -11.51 10.46 -8.59
N GLN A 249 -10.75 10.09 -7.55
CA GLN A 249 -11.13 10.28 -6.16
C GLN A 249 -11.15 11.76 -5.76
N ALA A 250 -10.20 12.57 -6.24
CA ALA A 250 -10.20 14.01 -6.02
C ALA A 250 -11.44 14.69 -6.65
N ALA A 251 -11.84 14.28 -7.85
CA ALA A 251 -13.06 14.77 -8.48
C ALA A 251 -14.33 14.39 -7.68
N ALA A 252 -14.41 13.14 -7.22
CA ALA A 252 -15.50 12.68 -6.37
C ALA A 252 -15.59 13.46 -5.05
N ILE A 253 -14.44 13.76 -4.43
CA ILE A 253 -14.35 14.57 -3.21
C ILE A 253 -14.84 16.00 -3.43
N SER A 254 -14.49 16.62 -4.56
CA SER A 254 -15.01 17.94 -4.91
C SER A 254 -16.53 17.95 -5.04
N GLN A 255 -17.11 16.90 -5.62
CA GLN A 255 -18.55 16.75 -5.72
C GLN A 255 -19.19 16.55 -4.34
N VAL A 256 -18.62 15.67 -3.50
CA VAL A 256 -19.10 15.46 -2.12
C VAL A 256 -19.08 16.77 -1.35
N SER A 257 -17.99 17.55 -1.43
CA SER A 257 -17.87 18.86 -0.76
C SER A 257 -18.96 19.86 -1.19
N ALA A 258 -19.30 19.88 -2.48
CA ALA A 258 -20.41 20.71 -2.99
C ALA A 258 -21.76 20.25 -2.43
N THR A 259 -22.06 18.95 -2.50
CA THR A 259 -23.28 18.38 -1.93
C THR A 259 -23.39 18.65 -0.43
N MET A 260 -22.29 18.55 0.31
CA MET A 260 -22.28 18.86 1.74
C MET A 260 -22.65 20.31 2.04
N THR A 261 -22.19 21.25 1.21
CA THR A 261 -22.57 22.67 1.33
C THR A 261 -24.07 22.86 1.10
N GLU A 262 -24.63 22.19 0.09
CA GLU A 262 -26.08 22.21 -0.18
C GLU A 262 -26.90 21.58 0.95
N VAL A 263 -26.45 20.45 1.50
CA VAL A 263 -27.12 19.80 2.64
C VAL A 263 -27.01 20.67 3.90
N ALA A 264 -25.88 21.34 4.13
CA ALA A 264 -25.72 22.28 5.25
C ALA A 264 -26.71 23.46 5.13
N GLN A 265 -26.81 24.05 3.93
CA GLN A 265 -27.75 25.13 3.67
C GLN A 265 -29.20 24.67 3.84
N THR A 266 -29.52 23.45 3.38
CA THR A 266 -30.84 22.84 3.53
C THR A 266 -31.18 22.62 5.00
N ALA A 267 -30.27 22.02 5.78
CA ALA A 267 -30.46 21.81 7.22
C ALA A 267 -30.67 23.14 7.95
N GLN A 268 -29.92 24.19 7.61
CA GLN A 268 -30.10 25.52 8.19
C GLN A 268 -31.45 26.15 7.83
N ASN A 269 -31.89 26.01 6.57
CA ASN A 269 -33.20 26.48 6.13
C ASN A 269 -34.32 25.71 6.84
N THR A 270 -34.22 24.39 6.96
CA THR A 270 -35.18 23.54 7.67
C THR A 270 -35.29 23.90 9.15
N ALA A 271 -34.17 24.13 9.83
CA ALA A 271 -34.17 24.57 11.23
C ALA A 271 -34.92 25.90 11.39
N ARG A 272 -34.63 26.88 10.53
CA ARG A 272 -35.31 28.18 10.55
C ARG A 272 -36.81 28.06 10.29
N SER A 273 -37.21 27.30 9.27
CA SER A 273 -38.62 27.08 8.96
C SER A 273 -39.35 26.36 10.10
N ALA A 274 -38.68 25.46 10.81
CA ALA A 274 -39.22 24.81 12.00
C ALA A 274 -39.42 25.81 13.16
N ASP A 275 -38.46 26.71 13.41
CA ASP A 275 -38.62 27.76 14.42
C ASP A 275 -39.73 28.76 14.08
N GLU A 276 -39.81 29.21 12.82
CA GLU A 276 -40.89 30.09 12.34
C GLU A 276 -42.26 29.42 12.51
N SER A 277 -42.36 28.15 12.13
CA SER A 277 -43.62 27.42 12.24
C SER A 277 -44.00 27.17 13.70
N LYS A 278 -43.01 27.00 14.60
CA LYS A 278 -43.19 26.95 16.06
C LYS A 278 -43.79 28.23 16.61
N ASP A 279 -43.28 29.40 16.22
CA ASP A 279 -43.87 30.69 16.59
C ASP A 279 -45.33 30.78 16.12
N ILE A 280 -45.60 30.40 14.87
CA ILE A 280 -46.97 30.39 14.31
C ILE A 280 -47.90 29.49 15.14
N SER A 281 -47.44 28.30 15.54
CA SER A 281 -48.24 27.37 16.36
C SER A 281 -48.51 27.91 17.76
N GLN A 282 -47.52 28.58 18.39
CA GLN A 282 -47.69 29.22 19.69
C GLN A 282 -48.67 30.40 19.61
N ARG A 283 -48.55 31.25 18.60
CA ARG A 283 -49.47 32.37 18.35
C ARG A 283 -50.89 31.89 18.09
N THR A 284 -51.03 30.80 17.33
CA THR A 284 -52.34 30.22 17.04
C THR A 284 -52.97 29.61 18.29
N SER A 285 -52.17 28.95 19.14
CA SER A 285 -52.64 28.45 20.44
C SER A 285 -53.16 29.58 21.34
N ALA A 286 -52.45 30.72 21.39
CA ALA A 286 -52.91 31.90 22.12
C ALA A 286 -54.22 32.49 21.57
N LEU A 287 -54.39 32.51 20.24
CA LEU A 287 -55.64 32.93 19.60
C LEU A 287 -56.80 31.98 19.92
N ILE A 288 -56.55 30.68 19.96
CA ILE A 288 -57.57 29.69 20.33
C ILE A 288 -57.98 29.88 21.80
N GLU A 289 -57.02 30.08 22.71
CA GLU A 289 -57.32 30.34 24.13
C GLU A 289 -58.17 31.61 24.30
N ALA A 290 -57.84 32.67 23.55
CA ALA A 290 -58.64 33.90 23.55
C ALA A 290 -60.07 33.67 23.02
N ASN A 291 -60.23 32.87 21.97
CA ASN A 291 -61.54 32.51 21.44
C ASN A 291 -62.33 31.62 22.41
N HIS A 292 -61.68 30.70 23.12
CA HIS A 292 -62.31 29.89 24.15
C HIS A 292 -62.90 30.77 25.27
N LYS A 293 -62.15 31.78 25.75
CA LYS A 293 -62.67 32.78 26.72
C LYS A 293 -63.87 33.56 26.18
N ARG A 294 -63.87 33.91 24.88
CA ARG A 294 -65.01 34.58 24.24
C ARG A 294 -66.24 33.67 24.14
N LEU A 295 -66.07 32.38 23.89
CA LEU A 295 -67.18 31.41 23.89
C LEU A 295 -67.78 31.24 25.29
N GLN A 296 -66.96 31.13 26.33
CA GLN A 296 -67.46 31.08 27.72
C GLN A 296 -68.27 32.34 28.08
N SER A 297 -67.81 33.52 27.65
CA SER A 297 -68.57 34.76 27.84
C SER A 297 -69.89 34.76 27.06
N ALA A 298 -69.90 34.21 25.85
CA ALA A 298 -71.12 34.08 25.05
C ALA A 298 -72.11 33.12 25.72
N GLU A 299 -71.65 31.95 26.18
CA GLU A 299 -72.46 30.96 26.90
C GLU A 299 -73.12 31.59 28.14
N SER A 300 -72.37 32.33 28.95
CA SER A 300 -72.92 33.04 30.11
C SER A 300 -73.98 34.07 29.71
N THR A 301 -73.75 34.82 28.64
CA THR A 301 -74.71 35.83 28.14
C THR A 301 -76.00 35.18 27.65
N PHE A 302 -75.90 34.07 26.90
CA PHE A 302 -77.06 33.33 26.42
C PHE A 302 -77.82 32.62 27.55
N GLY A 303 -77.12 32.13 28.57
CA GLY A 303 -77.74 31.60 29.78
C GLY A 303 -78.59 32.66 30.50
N ALA A 304 -78.06 33.87 30.68
CA ALA A 304 -78.81 34.99 31.27
C ALA A 304 -80.01 35.39 30.41
N LEU A 305 -79.87 35.39 29.08
CA LEU A 305 -80.97 35.70 28.16
C LEU A 305 -82.08 34.63 28.21
N SER A 306 -81.73 33.35 28.35
CA SER A 306 -82.69 32.27 28.54
C SER A 306 -83.51 32.49 29.81
N GLN A 307 -82.86 32.79 30.93
CA GLN A 307 -83.52 33.08 32.19
C GLN A 307 -84.46 34.29 32.10
N GLN A 308 -84.04 35.35 31.38
CA GLN A 308 -84.88 36.52 31.16
C GLN A 308 -86.12 36.21 30.31
N MET A 309 -86.00 35.33 29.31
CA MET A 309 -87.14 34.91 28.49
C MET A 309 -88.10 34.00 29.25
N GLU A 310 -87.60 33.10 30.10
CA GLU A 310 -88.43 32.30 31.00
C GLU A 310 -89.23 33.20 31.95
N GLY A 311 -88.58 34.17 32.59
CA GLY A 311 -89.28 35.13 33.45
C GLY A 311 -90.31 35.97 32.69
N SER A 312 -90.01 36.38 31.46
CA SER A 312 -90.98 37.10 30.63
C SER A 312 -92.18 36.22 30.23
N TYR A 313 -91.94 34.94 29.96
CA TYR A 313 -92.99 33.97 29.66
C TYR A 313 -93.97 33.81 30.83
N GLU A 314 -93.43 33.76 32.06
CA GLU A 314 -94.22 33.70 33.30
C GLU A 314 -95.10 34.95 33.48
N VAL A 315 -94.54 36.15 33.30
CA VAL A 315 -95.28 37.43 33.39
C VAL A 315 -96.43 37.49 32.37
N PHE A 316 -96.21 37.03 31.13
CA PHE A 316 -97.29 36.97 30.14
C PHE A 316 -98.34 35.91 30.47
N GLY A 317 -97.94 34.81 31.11
CA GLY A 317 -98.86 33.81 31.66
C GLY A 317 -99.78 34.41 32.72
N GLU A 318 -99.21 35.13 33.69
CA GLU A 318 -99.99 35.85 34.71
C GLU A 318 -100.92 36.91 34.11
N LEU A 319 -100.44 37.67 33.10
CA LEU A 319 -101.27 38.65 32.39
C LEU A 319 -102.47 37.98 31.72
N LEU A 320 -102.29 36.79 31.14
CA LEU A 320 -103.36 36.04 30.50
C LEU A 320 -104.44 35.65 31.53
N GLU A 321 -104.04 35.20 32.71
CA GLU A 321 -104.94 34.87 33.82
C GLU A 321 -105.72 36.11 34.28
N ARG A 322 -105.03 37.24 34.47
CA ARG A 322 -105.66 38.54 34.83
C ARG A 322 -106.70 38.98 33.81
N VAL A 323 -106.40 38.80 32.52
CA VAL A 323 -107.32 39.14 31.42
C VAL A 323 -108.55 38.23 31.42
N GLU A 324 -108.41 36.94 31.74
CA GLU A 324 -109.56 36.04 31.90
C GLU A 324 -110.45 36.41 33.09
N GLN A 325 -109.84 36.77 34.23
CA GLN A 325 -110.58 37.28 35.40
C GLN A 325 -111.35 38.57 35.07
N ALA A 326 -110.71 39.52 34.38
CA ALA A 326 -111.38 40.76 33.95
C ALA A 326 -112.54 40.48 32.98
N GLY A 327 -112.37 39.51 32.07
CA GLY A 327 -113.43 39.06 31.16
C GLY A 327 -114.65 38.50 31.91
N ALA A 328 -114.42 37.73 32.98
CA ALA A 328 -115.50 37.21 33.82
C ALA A 328 -116.30 38.33 34.52
N ILE A 329 -115.62 39.37 35.00
CA ILE A 329 -116.26 40.55 35.62
C ILE A 329 -117.12 41.31 34.60
N ILE A 330 -116.63 41.52 33.38
CA ILE A 330 -117.40 42.20 32.33
C ILE A 330 -118.64 41.37 31.96
N SER A 331 -118.51 40.06 31.83
CA SER A 331 -119.65 39.17 31.58
C SER A 331 -120.70 39.26 32.70
N ALA A 332 -120.29 39.25 33.97
CA ALA A 332 -121.20 39.44 35.09
C ALA A 332 -121.89 40.82 35.07
N THR A 333 -121.16 41.88 34.71
CA THR A 333 -121.69 43.24 34.58
C THR A 333 -122.73 43.32 33.46
N GLN A 334 -122.52 42.59 32.36
CA GLN A 334 -123.47 42.54 31.26
C GLN A 334 -124.76 41.81 31.67
N THR A 335 -124.66 40.70 32.40
CA THR A 335 -125.84 40.03 33.00
C THR A 335 -126.60 40.94 33.96
N ILE A 336 -125.88 41.70 34.80
CA ILE A 336 -126.51 42.71 35.67
C ILE A 336 -127.22 43.77 34.84
N GLY A 337 -126.57 44.28 33.78
CA GLY A 337 -127.17 45.25 32.86
C GLY A 337 -128.46 44.73 32.23
N GLU A 338 -128.50 43.48 31.78
CA GLU A 338 -129.70 42.82 31.25
C GLU A 338 -130.82 42.75 32.30
N HIS A 339 -130.50 42.40 33.56
CA HIS A 339 -131.47 42.39 34.65
C HIS A 339 -132.04 43.78 34.92
N ILE A 340 -131.18 44.79 35.00
CA ILE A 340 -131.59 46.19 35.23
C ILE A 340 -132.43 46.68 34.03
N LYS A 341 -132.12 46.24 32.80
CA LYS A 341 -132.89 46.59 31.60
C LYS A 341 -134.31 46.09 31.68
N VAL A 342 -134.51 44.83 32.08
CA VAL A 342 -135.84 44.26 32.34
C VAL A 342 -136.55 45.04 33.45
N LEU A 343 -135.85 45.37 34.54
CA LEU A 343 -136.39 46.16 35.64
C LEU A 343 -136.86 47.56 35.19
N SER A 344 -136.06 48.25 34.38
CA SER A 344 -136.36 49.57 33.83
C SER A 344 -137.58 49.54 32.91
N VAL A 345 -137.75 48.45 32.14
CA VAL A 345 -138.92 48.26 31.28
C VAL A 345 -140.17 48.09 32.12
N ASN A 346 -140.12 47.26 33.16
CA ASN A 346 -141.24 47.08 34.07
C ASN A 346 -141.59 48.39 34.79
N ALA A 347 -140.59 49.15 35.25
CA ALA A 347 -140.81 50.46 35.86
C ALA A 347 -141.41 51.49 34.89
N ALA A 348 -141.01 51.50 33.62
CA ALA A 348 -141.59 52.36 32.60
C ALA A 348 -143.06 52.02 32.30
N ILE A 349 -143.42 50.73 32.32
CA ILE A 349 -144.81 50.25 32.15
C ILE A 349 -145.66 50.73 33.34
N GLU A 350 -145.22 50.50 34.57
CA GLU A 350 -145.94 50.91 35.79
C GLU A 350 -146.09 52.44 35.87
N ALA A 351 -145.07 53.18 35.44
CA ALA A 351 -145.12 54.65 35.35
C ALA A 351 -146.13 55.16 34.32
N ALA A 352 -146.33 54.44 33.21
CA ALA A 352 -147.35 54.76 32.22
C ALA A 352 -148.76 54.46 32.76
N GLU A 353 -148.90 53.38 33.53
CA GLU A 353 -150.16 52.96 34.16
C GLU A 353 -150.63 53.94 35.26
N ALA A 354 -149.70 54.58 35.98
CA ALA A 354 -149.99 55.60 36.99
C ALA A 354 -150.35 56.99 36.41
N GLY A 355 -150.31 57.19 35.09
CA GLY A 355 -150.70 58.43 34.42
C GLY A 355 -149.87 59.67 34.85
N GLU A 356 -150.55 60.77 35.19
CA GLU A 356 -149.91 62.04 35.62
C GLU A 356 -149.00 61.87 36.86
N LYS A 357 -149.35 60.96 37.79
CA LYS A 357 -148.54 60.69 38.99
C LYS A 357 -147.25 59.90 38.69
N GLY A 358 -147.18 59.23 37.54
CA GLY A 358 -146.05 58.41 37.13
C GLY A 358 -144.99 59.14 36.29
N ARG A 359 -145.20 60.40 35.90
CA ARG A 359 -144.26 61.15 35.03
C ARG A 359 -142.82 61.16 35.53
N GLY A 360 -142.60 61.37 36.83
CA GLY A 360 -141.26 61.34 37.42
C GLY A 360 -140.59 59.98 37.31
N PHE A 361 -141.34 58.90 37.55
CA PHE A 361 -140.84 57.52 37.42
C PHE A 361 -140.57 57.12 35.97
N SER A 362 -141.37 57.61 35.02
CA SER A 362 -141.15 57.38 33.58
C SER A 362 -139.84 57.99 33.11
N VAL A 363 -139.51 59.22 33.55
CA VAL A 363 -138.22 59.87 33.25
C VAL A 363 -137.05 59.07 33.84
N VAL A 364 -137.15 58.64 35.11
CA VAL A 364 -136.11 57.82 35.75
C VAL A 364 -135.90 56.50 35.01
N ALA A 365 -136.98 55.83 34.58
CA ALA A 365 -136.88 54.57 33.83
C ALA A 365 -136.25 54.74 32.44
N GLN A 366 -136.52 55.86 31.77
CA GLN A 366 -135.89 56.21 30.49
C GLN A 366 -134.39 56.48 30.65
N GLU A 367 -134.01 57.27 31.66
CA GLU A 367 -132.60 57.56 32.00
C GLU A 367 -131.84 56.27 32.35
N LEU A 368 -132.49 55.35 33.08
CA LEU A 368 -131.93 54.04 33.41
C LEU A 368 -131.64 53.21 32.15
N ARG A 369 -132.53 53.22 31.15
CA ARG A 369 -132.31 52.51 29.89
C ARG A 369 -131.15 53.09 29.09
N GLU A 370 -131.03 54.41 29.02
CA GLU A 370 -129.90 55.07 28.35
C GLU A 370 -128.58 54.72 29.05
N LEU A 371 -128.53 54.78 30.38
CA LEU A 371 -127.35 54.41 31.17
C LEU A 371 -126.92 52.96 30.95
N ILE A 372 -127.89 52.03 30.86
CA ILE A 372 -127.61 50.62 30.58
C ILE A 372 -127.14 50.44 29.14
N GLY A 373 -127.73 51.16 28.18
CA GLY A 373 -127.29 51.15 26.78
C GLY A 373 -125.83 51.58 26.63
N ASP A 374 -125.45 52.66 27.31
CA ASP A 374 -124.06 53.14 27.36
C ASP A 374 -123.13 52.14 28.08
N THR A 375 -123.61 51.52 29.16
CA THR A 375 -122.86 50.47 29.89
C THR A 375 -122.64 49.22 29.03
N GLU A 376 -123.67 48.74 28.31
CA GLU A 376 -123.56 47.62 27.37
C GLU A 376 -122.54 47.93 26.26
N LYS A 377 -122.57 49.16 25.72
CA LYS A 377 -121.61 49.62 24.70
C LYS A 377 -120.18 49.64 25.24
N ASN A 378 -119.96 50.15 26.45
CA ASN A 378 -118.65 50.14 27.10
C ASN A 378 -118.16 48.72 27.43
N ASN A 379 -119.05 47.81 27.85
CA ASN A 379 -118.71 46.41 28.10
C ASN A 379 -118.27 45.71 26.81
N ARG A 380 -118.96 45.93 25.68
CA ARG A 380 -118.55 45.40 24.37
C ARG A 380 -117.17 45.92 23.95
N ASN A 381 -116.92 47.22 24.10
CA ASN A 381 -115.60 47.80 23.83
C ASN A 381 -114.51 47.16 24.72
N SER A 382 -114.80 47.00 26.01
CA SER A 382 -113.86 46.39 26.97
C SER A 382 -113.58 44.92 26.65
N GLN A 383 -114.60 44.15 26.26
CA GLN A 383 -114.42 42.77 25.76
C GLN A 383 -113.52 42.72 24.52
N SER A 384 -113.71 43.64 23.57
CA SER A 384 -112.85 43.73 22.38
C SER A 384 -111.39 43.99 22.77
N ILE A 385 -111.15 44.92 23.69
CA ILE A 385 -109.79 45.24 24.18
C ILE A 385 -109.18 44.01 24.88
N LEU A 386 -109.91 43.34 25.76
CA LEU A 386 -109.41 42.14 26.45
C LEU A 386 -109.11 40.99 25.47
N SER A 387 -109.94 40.80 24.45
CA SER A 387 -109.68 39.82 23.38
C SER A 387 -108.39 40.13 22.63
N ASP A 388 -108.17 41.41 22.30
CA ASP A 388 -106.94 41.86 21.64
C ASP A 388 -105.71 41.66 22.52
N VAL A 389 -105.78 42.02 23.80
CA VAL A 389 -104.70 41.81 24.78
C VAL A 389 -104.39 40.31 24.91
N ARG A 390 -105.42 39.46 25.06
CA ARG A 390 -105.27 38.00 25.13
C ARG A 390 -104.58 37.44 23.88
N SER A 391 -104.99 37.89 22.69
CA SER A 391 -104.40 37.47 21.42
C SER A 391 -102.92 37.85 21.34
N ARG A 392 -102.59 39.11 21.63
CA ARG A 392 -101.20 39.63 21.61
C ARG A 392 -100.31 38.96 22.66
N SER A 393 -100.82 38.69 23.85
CA SER A 393 -100.08 37.96 24.89
C SER A 393 -99.74 36.54 24.43
N ARG A 394 -100.70 35.80 23.85
CA ARG A 394 -100.44 34.45 23.30
C ARG A 394 -99.44 34.46 22.16
N GLN A 395 -99.52 35.44 21.26
CA GLN A 395 -98.53 35.61 20.19
C GLN A 395 -97.14 35.86 20.75
N THR A 396 -97.02 36.71 21.78
CA THR A 396 -95.76 37.02 22.46
C THR A 396 -95.18 35.79 23.15
N MET A 397 -95.98 35.03 23.90
CA MET A 397 -95.55 33.77 24.52
C MET A 397 -95.09 32.73 23.49
N THR A 398 -95.77 32.65 22.34
CA THR A 398 -95.36 31.75 21.24
C THR A 398 -94.00 32.17 20.66
N ALA A 399 -93.76 33.48 20.49
CA ALA A 399 -92.47 34.01 20.04
C ALA A 399 -91.35 33.77 21.08
N MET A 400 -91.67 33.88 22.38
CA MET A 400 -90.73 33.57 23.47
C MET A 400 -90.35 32.09 23.49
N ASN A 401 -91.31 31.17 23.36
CA ASN A 401 -91.02 29.73 23.28
C ASN A 401 -90.12 29.39 22.08
N ARG A 402 -90.36 30.00 20.92
CA ARG A 402 -89.45 29.84 19.76
C ARG A 402 -88.06 30.40 20.05
N SER A 403 -87.97 31.51 20.76
CA SER A 403 -86.68 32.11 21.14
C SER A 403 -85.93 31.21 22.13
N LEU A 404 -86.61 30.57 23.09
CA LEU A 404 -86.01 29.59 24.00
C LEU A 404 -85.48 28.35 23.27
N ASP A 405 -86.21 27.81 22.28
CA ASP A 405 -85.70 26.71 21.44
C ASP A 405 -84.43 27.10 20.67
N LEU A 406 -84.42 28.30 20.07
CA LEU A 406 -83.25 28.83 19.37
C LEU A 406 -82.05 29.01 20.30
N LEU A 407 -82.26 29.51 21.53
CA LEU A 407 -81.21 29.64 22.54
C LEU A 407 -80.65 28.27 22.96
N GLY A 408 -81.50 27.27 23.13
CA GLY A 408 -81.07 25.90 23.43
C GLY A 408 -80.18 25.30 22.33
N ARG A 409 -80.56 25.49 21.06
CA ARG A 409 -79.73 25.06 19.91
C ARG A 409 -78.40 25.82 19.85
N PHE A 410 -78.43 27.13 20.11
CA PHE A 410 -77.21 27.96 20.11
C PHE A 410 -76.24 27.52 21.21
N SER A 411 -76.75 27.17 22.39
CA SER A 411 -75.94 26.61 23.48
C SER A 411 -75.24 25.30 23.08
N GLN A 412 -75.96 24.38 22.40
CA GLN A 412 -75.35 23.15 21.88
C GLN A 412 -74.23 23.44 20.86
N GLU A 413 -74.43 24.41 19.97
CA GLU A 413 -73.43 24.82 18.98
C GLU A 413 -72.18 25.42 19.64
N LEU A 414 -72.34 26.21 20.72
CA LEU A 414 -71.23 26.75 21.50
C LEU A 414 -70.39 25.64 22.14
N VAL A 415 -71.04 24.61 22.72
CA VAL A 415 -70.35 23.45 23.30
C VAL A 415 -69.55 22.69 22.23
N SER A 416 -70.16 22.41 21.08
CA SER A 416 -69.50 21.76 19.94
C SER A 416 -68.28 22.57 19.43
N THR A 417 -68.45 23.89 19.33
CA THR A 417 -67.37 24.80 18.92
C THR A 417 -66.23 24.79 19.95
N SER A 418 -66.55 24.78 21.25
CA SER A 418 -65.56 24.71 22.32
C SER A 418 -64.72 23.43 22.23
N GLN A 419 -65.35 22.27 22.04
CA GLN A 419 -64.66 20.99 21.85
C GLN A 419 -63.73 21.01 20.63
N THR A 420 -64.18 21.63 19.53
CA THR A 420 -63.36 21.76 18.31
C THR A 420 -62.13 22.65 18.54
N LEU A 421 -62.27 23.72 19.33
CA LEU A 421 -61.14 24.57 19.72
C LEU A 421 -60.16 23.82 20.64
N GLU A 422 -60.63 23.01 21.58
CA GLU A 422 -59.76 22.18 22.43
C GLU A 422 -58.94 21.17 21.61
N MET A 423 -59.56 20.48 20.66
CA MET A 423 -58.86 19.60 19.72
C MET A 423 -57.84 20.35 18.86
N SER A 424 -58.17 21.57 18.44
CA SER A 424 -57.26 22.43 17.68
C SER A 424 -56.05 22.84 18.53
N MET A 425 -56.26 23.23 19.79
CA MET A 425 -55.19 23.54 20.74
C MET A 425 -54.23 22.36 20.92
N ALA A 426 -54.77 21.15 21.13
CA ALA A 426 -53.95 19.95 21.25
C ALA A 426 -53.11 19.71 19.98
N SER A 427 -53.71 19.89 18.81
CA SER A 427 -53.04 19.73 17.51
C SER A 427 -51.89 20.73 17.31
N PHE A 428 -52.10 22.00 17.66
CA PHE A 428 -51.04 23.02 17.57
C PHE A 428 -49.94 22.84 18.61
N SER A 429 -50.27 22.34 19.80
CA SER A 429 -49.28 21.96 20.80
C SER A 429 -48.40 20.81 20.30
N GLU A 430 -49.01 19.79 19.69
CA GLU A 430 -48.27 18.69 19.08
C GLU A 430 -47.39 19.16 17.91
N ALA A 431 -47.93 20.02 17.03
CA ALA A 431 -47.16 20.62 15.95
C ALA A 431 -45.93 21.36 16.50
N SER A 432 -46.10 22.17 17.54
CA SER A 432 -45.00 22.89 18.21
C SER A 432 -43.90 21.95 18.69
N LEU A 433 -44.26 20.81 19.29
CA LEU A 433 -43.30 19.80 19.73
C LEU A 433 -42.57 19.14 18.54
N ARG A 434 -43.30 18.78 17.48
CA ARG A 434 -42.71 18.17 16.27
C ARG A 434 -41.71 19.11 15.62
N MET A 435 -41.99 20.41 15.55
CA MET A 435 -41.08 21.38 14.97
C MET A 435 -39.84 21.60 15.84
N HIS A 436 -39.97 21.55 17.16
CA HIS A 436 -38.81 21.54 18.05
C HIS A 436 -37.89 20.35 17.74
N ASN A 437 -38.45 19.16 17.54
CA ASN A 437 -37.67 17.97 17.18
C ASN A 437 -37.02 18.10 15.79
N ILE A 438 -37.71 18.71 14.81
CA ILE A 438 -37.13 18.99 13.49
C ILE A 438 -35.94 19.94 13.61
N ALA A 439 -36.07 21.03 14.37
CA ALA A 439 -34.98 21.97 14.58
C ALA A 439 -33.76 21.29 15.25
N ALA A 440 -34.01 20.44 16.25
CA ALA A 440 -32.96 19.65 16.90
C ALA A 440 -32.27 18.68 15.92
N ALA A 441 -33.05 17.92 15.14
CA ALA A 441 -32.51 17.01 14.13
C ALA A 441 -31.69 17.74 13.05
N SER A 442 -32.14 18.93 12.62
CA SER A 442 -31.38 19.77 11.70
C SER A 442 -30.08 20.32 12.32
N ALA A 443 -30.05 20.56 13.63
CA ALA A 443 -28.82 20.92 14.33
C ALA A 443 -27.84 19.72 14.40
N GLU A 444 -28.33 18.51 14.68
CA GLU A 444 -27.52 17.29 14.62
C GLU A 444 -26.97 17.01 13.23
N GLN A 445 -27.78 17.21 12.17
CA GLN A 445 -27.31 17.11 10.79
C GLN A 445 -26.13 18.05 10.51
N GLN A 446 -26.18 19.29 11.02
CA GLN A 446 -25.05 20.23 10.88
C GLN A 446 -23.79 19.76 11.60
N ILE A 447 -23.93 19.09 12.75
CA ILE A 447 -22.79 18.48 13.45
C ILE A 447 -22.21 17.33 12.62
N GLY A 448 -23.05 16.41 12.13
CA GLY A 448 -22.61 15.30 11.27
C GLY A 448 -21.95 15.78 9.98
N LEU A 449 -22.43 16.87 9.38
CA LEU A 449 -21.78 17.48 8.21
C LEU A 449 -20.36 17.99 8.53
N LYS A 450 -20.09 18.50 9.74
CA LYS A 450 -18.72 18.89 10.11
C LYS A 450 -17.78 17.68 10.16
N GLU A 451 -18.26 16.55 10.66
CA GLU A 451 -17.49 15.30 10.72
C GLU A 451 -17.20 14.76 9.32
N ILE A 452 -18.21 14.73 8.44
CA ILE A 452 -18.03 14.32 7.04
C ILE A 452 -17.03 15.27 6.35
N ASN A 453 -17.03 16.56 6.69
CA ASN A 453 -16.17 17.54 6.04
C ASN A 453 -14.71 17.30 6.43
N SER A 454 -14.48 16.97 7.71
CA SER A 454 -13.16 16.54 8.20
C SER A 454 -12.71 15.26 7.50
N ALA A 455 -13.56 14.24 7.42
CA ALA A 455 -13.22 12.99 6.74
C ALA A 455 -12.91 13.21 5.25
N THR A 456 -13.65 14.11 4.60
CA THR A 456 -13.43 14.49 3.20
C THR A 456 -12.06 15.16 3.01
N TRP A 457 -11.65 16.01 3.96
CA TRP A 457 -10.31 16.62 3.96
C TRP A 457 -9.20 15.57 4.13
N ASP A 458 -9.39 14.59 5.00
CA ASP A 458 -8.44 13.49 5.21
C ASP A 458 -8.28 12.64 3.95
N ILE A 459 -9.39 12.31 3.27
CA ILE A 459 -9.35 11.58 2.00
C ILE A 459 -8.68 12.42 0.91
N GLN A 460 -8.92 13.73 0.86
CA GLN A 460 -8.27 14.61 -0.11
C GLN A 460 -6.75 14.62 0.10
N SER A 461 -6.30 14.73 1.35
CA SER A 461 -4.88 14.66 1.70
C SER A 461 -4.26 13.31 1.31
N ALA A 462 -4.95 12.20 1.60
CA ALA A 462 -4.52 10.86 1.22
C ALA A 462 -4.42 10.71 -0.31
N SER A 463 -5.38 11.25 -1.08
CA SER A 463 -5.35 11.22 -2.53
C SER A 463 -4.15 11.98 -3.11
N SER A 464 -3.87 13.18 -2.60
CA SER A 464 -2.69 13.95 -2.98
C SER A 464 -1.37 13.24 -2.63
N GLN A 465 -1.31 12.54 -1.49
CA GLN A 465 -0.15 11.72 -1.14
C GLN A 465 0.00 10.52 -2.09
N LEU A 466 -1.10 9.88 -2.48
CA LEU A 466 -1.12 8.76 -3.43
C LEU A 466 -0.59 9.18 -4.81
N GLU A 467 -1.01 10.35 -5.28
CA GLU A 467 -0.54 10.94 -6.53
C GLU A 467 0.97 11.22 -6.48
N ALA A 468 1.46 11.85 -5.40
CA ALA A 468 2.88 12.09 -5.19
C ALA A 468 3.70 10.78 -5.11
N ALA A 469 3.18 9.78 -4.43
CA ALA A 469 3.80 8.45 -4.33
C ALA A 469 3.85 7.76 -5.70
N SER A 470 2.80 7.85 -6.52
CA SER A 470 2.79 7.33 -7.88
C SER A 470 3.84 8.00 -8.77
N LEU A 471 3.95 9.34 -8.72
CA LEU A 471 5.00 10.08 -9.44
C LEU A 471 6.41 9.65 -9.02
N GLN A 472 6.63 9.40 -7.73
CA GLN A 472 7.92 8.92 -7.23
C GLN A 472 8.20 7.48 -7.67
N LEU A 473 7.19 6.61 -7.66
CA LEU A 473 7.28 5.24 -8.14
C LEU A 473 7.63 5.20 -9.64
N GLN A 474 7.02 6.06 -10.46
CA GLN A 474 7.38 6.20 -11.88
C GLN A 474 8.85 6.60 -12.08
N LYS A 475 9.39 7.50 -11.24
CA LYS A 475 10.82 7.87 -11.29
C LYS A 475 11.71 6.66 -10.96
N VAL A 476 11.36 5.89 -9.92
CA VAL A 476 12.11 4.68 -9.52
C VAL A 476 12.07 3.62 -10.63
N ILE A 477 10.91 3.37 -11.22
CA ILE A 477 10.76 2.47 -12.37
C ILE A 477 11.70 2.88 -13.50
N LYS A 478 11.76 4.18 -13.85
CA LYS A 478 12.65 4.67 -14.92
C LYS A 478 14.12 4.37 -14.64
N VAL A 479 14.55 4.45 -13.37
CA VAL A 479 15.91 4.07 -12.95
C VAL A 479 16.14 2.55 -13.06
N ILE A 480 15.15 1.73 -12.71
CA ILE A 480 15.25 0.27 -12.86
C ILE A 480 15.29 -0.12 -14.35
N GLN A 481 14.47 0.52 -15.20
CA GLN A 481 14.47 0.28 -16.65
C GLN A 481 15.83 0.58 -17.28
N THR A 482 16.44 1.72 -16.92
CA THR A 482 17.77 2.09 -17.40
C THR A 482 18.84 1.11 -16.92
N SER A 483 18.83 0.76 -15.63
CA SER A 483 19.77 -0.23 -15.07
C SER A 483 19.60 -1.63 -15.69
N SER A 484 18.37 -2.04 -15.98
CA SER A 484 18.07 -3.32 -16.65
C SER A 484 18.52 -3.32 -18.11
N ALA A 485 18.39 -2.19 -18.81
CA ALA A 485 18.90 -2.02 -20.17
C ALA A 485 20.43 -2.09 -20.21
N ASP A 486 21.11 -1.46 -19.26
CA ASP A 486 22.57 -1.52 -19.12
C ASP A 486 23.06 -2.95 -18.85
N LEU A 487 22.37 -3.69 -17.96
CA LEU A 487 22.67 -5.10 -17.70
C LEU A 487 22.48 -5.97 -18.96
N SER A 488 21.45 -5.68 -19.76
CA SER A 488 21.20 -6.33 -21.06
C SER A 488 22.39 -6.17 -22.00
N ALA A 489 22.88 -4.93 -22.12
CA ALA A 489 24.00 -4.59 -22.98
C ALA A 489 25.28 -5.33 -22.54
N LEU A 490 25.55 -5.41 -21.23
CA LEU A 490 26.69 -6.16 -20.69
C LEU A 490 26.61 -7.67 -20.98
N LEU A 491 25.42 -8.27 -20.87
CA LEU A 491 25.21 -9.68 -21.20
C LEU A 491 25.40 -9.97 -22.69
N GLN A 492 24.97 -9.05 -23.57
CA GLN A 492 25.19 -9.18 -25.01
C GLN A 492 26.68 -9.11 -25.36
N VAL A 493 27.42 -8.15 -24.82
CA VAL A 493 28.88 -8.03 -25.04
C VAL A 493 29.62 -9.29 -24.57
N GLY A 494 29.22 -9.87 -23.43
CA GLY A 494 29.81 -11.11 -22.91
C GLY A 494 29.49 -12.38 -23.71
N SER A 495 28.49 -12.34 -24.59
CA SER A 495 28.15 -13.46 -25.49
C SER A 495 28.82 -13.37 -26.86
N VAL A 496 29.16 -12.15 -27.31
CA VAL A 496 29.84 -11.89 -28.60
C VAL A 496 31.36 -12.12 -28.52
N SER A 497 31.98 -12.12 -27.33
CA SER A 497 33.43 -12.36 -27.17
C SER A 497 33.86 -13.85 -27.22
N ARG A 498 33.06 -14.73 -27.84
CA ARG A 498 33.35 -16.17 -27.97
C ARG A 498 34.16 -16.51 -29.21
#